data_AF-A0A382TFK0-F1
#
_entry.id   AF-A0A382TFK0-F1
#
_cell.length_a   1.000
_cell.length_b   1.000
_cell.length_c   1.000
_cell.angle_alpha   90.00
_cell.angle_beta   90.00
_cell.angle_gamma   90.00
#
_symmetry.space_group_name_H-M   'P 1'
#
loop_
_entity.id
_entity.type
_entity.pdbx_description
1 polymer ?
#
loop_
_entity_poly.entity_id
_entity_poly.type
_entity_poly.pdbx_seq_one_letter_code
_entity_poly.pdbx_strand_id
1 'polypeptide(L)' 'MDSRVILVKQLKDKNPGMRCYAAEELGHVGDVSVVPYLIKLLEDDHQEVRSSVARALGEINHQSALAALIKALSDPVG' A
#
# COMPACT_ATOMS: atom_id res chain seq x y z
N MET A 1 20.73 6.18 -6.42
CA MET A 1 19.34 5.93 -6.87
C MET A 1 18.44 6.11 -5.67
N ASP A 2 17.36 6.88 -5.80
CA ASP A 2 16.40 7.11 -4.73
C ASP A 2 15.67 5.78 -4.42
N SER A 3 15.85 5.25 -3.21
CA SER A 3 15.27 3.97 -2.75
C SER A 3 13.75 3.97 -2.87
N ARG A 4 13.11 5.14 -2.70
CA ARG A 4 11.68 5.33 -2.91
C ARG A 4 11.23 4.99 -4.32
N VAL A 5 11.99 5.38 -5.35
CA VAL A 5 11.65 5.10 -6.75
C VAL A 5 11.66 3.60 -7.04
N ILE A 6 12.57 2.87 -6.39
CA ILE A 6 12.67 1.41 -6.51
C ILE A 6 11.45 0.76 -5.85
N LEU A 7 11.09 1.17 -4.63
CA LEU A 7 9.94 0.62 -3.91
C LEU A 7 8.62 0.88 -4.64
N VAL A 8 8.40 2.10 -5.15
CA VAL A 8 7.20 2.42 -5.96
C VAL A 8 7.10 1.53 -7.21
N LYS A 9 8.25 1.17 -7.81
CA LYS A 9 8.27 0.23 -8.94
C LYS A 9 7.91 -1.20 -8.49
N GLN A 10 8.38 -1.63 -7.33
CA GLN A 10 8.12 -2.96 -6.76
C GLN A 10 6.66 -3.17 -6.35
N LEU A 11 5.88 -2.10 -6.13
CA LEU A 11 4.41 -2.20 -5.98
C LEU A 11 3.71 -2.83 -7.20
N LYS A 12 4.39 -2.96 -8.34
CA LYS A 12 3.87 -3.61 -9.56
C LYS A 12 4.57 -4.93 -9.88
N ASP A 13 5.36 -5.46 -8.95
CA ASP A 13 6.05 -6.72 -9.17
C ASP A 13 5.05 -7.88 -9.33
N LYS A 14 5.42 -8.89 -10.12
CA LYS A 14 4.60 -10.08 -10.31
C LYS A 14 4.52 -10.92 -9.04
N ASN A 15 5.57 -10.90 -8.22
CA ASN A 15 5.60 -11.58 -6.94
C ASN A 15 4.82 -10.75 -5.89
N PRO A 16 3.73 -11.28 -5.31
CA PRO A 16 2.97 -10.58 -4.27
C PRO A 16 3.84 -10.25 -3.05
N GLY A 17 4.80 -11.10 -2.68
CA GLY A 17 5.71 -10.83 -1.57
C GLY A 17 6.59 -9.59 -1.79
N MET A 18 6.96 -9.29 -3.03
CA MET A 18 7.68 -8.05 -3.37
C MET A 18 6.77 -6.83 -3.28
N ARG A 19 5.46 -6.98 -3.57
CA ARG A 19 4.48 -5.91 -3.38
C ARG A 19 4.23 -5.64 -1.90
N CYS A 20 4.12 -6.69 -1.07
CA CYS A 20 4.02 -6.57 0.39
C CYS A 20 5.24 -5.85 0.96
N TYR A 21 6.44 -6.32 0.63
CA TYR A 21 7.69 -5.72 1.08
C TYR A 21 7.76 -4.24 0.70
N ALA A 22 7.43 -3.91 -0.55
CA ALA A 22 7.41 -2.52 -0.99
C ALA A 22 6.38 -1.66 -0.23
N ALA A 23 5.18 -2.19 0.04
CA ALA A 23 4.17 -1.47 0.80
C ALA A 23 4.62 -1.20 2.24
N GLU A 24 5.19 -2.19 2.91
CA GLU A 24 5.69 -2.08 4.29
C GLU A 24 6.82 -1.07 4.43
N GLU A 25 7.83 -1.16 3.55
CA GLU A 25 8.94 -0.21 3.57
C GLU A 25 8.47 1.22 3.29
N LEU A 26 7.51 1.41 2.37
CA LEU A 26 6.92 2.72 2.10
C LEU A 26 6.09 3.25 3.28
N GLY A 27 5.40 2.37 4.01
CA GLY A 27 4.71 2.68 5.26
C GLY A 27 5.67 3.20 6.33
N HIS A 28 6.76 2.46 6.57
CA HIS A 28 7.81 2.82 7.52
C HIS A 28 8.52 4.13 7.17
N VAL A 29 8.72 4.42 5.88
CA VAL A 29 9.30 5.69 5.42
C VAL A 29 8.36 6.86 5.71
N GLY A 30 7.04 6.65 5.69
CA GLY A 30 6.06 7.68 5.99
C GLY A 30 5.90 8.76 4.90
N ASP A 31 6.39 8.52 3.68
CA ASP A 31 6.30 9.50 2.59
C ASP A 31 4.88 9.57 2.03
N VAL A 32 4.16 10.63 2.38
CA VAL A 32 2.80 10.93 1.89
C VAL A 32 2.70 10.93 0.36
N SER A 33 3.78 11.24 -0.36
CA SER A 33 3.79 11.24 -1.83
C SER A 33 3.46 9.86 -2.43
N VAL A 34 3.60 8.79 -1.66
CA VAL A 34 3.36 7.42 -2.13
C VAL A 34 1.92 6.93 -1.92
N VAL A 35 1.11 7.65 -1.13
CA VAL A 35 -0.26 7.27 -0.79
C VAL A 35 -1.14 6.97 -2.01
N PRO A 36 -1.11 7.73 -3.12
CA PRO A 36 -1.91 7.41 -4.30
C PRO A 36 -1.52 6.09 -4.98
N TYR A 37 -0.27 5.62 -4.81
CA TYR A 37 0.15 4.31 -5.33
C TYR A 37 -0.33 3.19 -4.42
N LEU A 38 -0.21 3.35 -3.11
CA LEU A 38 -0.69 2.38 -2.12
C LEU A 38 -2.20 2.19 -2.20
N ILE A 39 -2.99 3.26 -2.34
CA ILE A 39 -4.46 3.17 -2.48
C ILE A 39 -4.87 2.21 -3.62
N LYS A 40 -4.11 2.14 -4.73
CA LYS A 40 -4.43 1.25 -5.85
C LYS A 40 -4.27 -0.23 -5.51
N LEU A 41 -3.44 -0.57 -4.52
CA LEU A 41 -3.21 -1.95 -4.10
C LEU A 41 -4.17 -2.40 -2.98
N LEU A 42 -5.09 -1.54 -2.52
CA LEU A 42 -6.19 -1.98 -1.64
C LEU A 42 -7.14 -2.95 -2.34
N GLU A 43 -7.11 -3.00 -3.67
CA GLU A 43 -7.88 -3.92 -4.52
C GLU A 43 -6.97 -5.01 -5.13
N ASP A 44 -5.79 -5.26 -4.55
CA ASP A 44 -4.89 -6.32 -5.03
C ASP A 44 -5.54 -7.71 -4.88
N ASP A 45 -5.30 -8.58 -5.86
CA ASP A 45 -5.81 -9.95 -5.89
C ASP A 45 -5.42 -10.77 -4.63
N HIS A 46 -4.29 -10.43 -4.00
CA HIS A 46 -3.74 -11.16 -2.86
C HIS A 46 -4.09 -10.46 -1.54
N GLN A 47 -4.74 -11.20 -0.63
CA GLN A 47 -5.18 -10.69 0.68
C GLN A 47 -4.03 -10.17 1.54
N GLU A 48 -2.85 -10.82 1.48
CA GLU A 48 -1.65 -10.39 2.18
C GLU A 48 -1.20 -9.00 1.71
N VAL A 49 -1.23 -8.76 0.39
CA VAL A 49 -0.87 -7.45 -0.19
C VAL A 49 -1.86 -6.38 0.27
N ARG A 50 -3.17 -6.66 0.22
CA ARG A 50 -4.19 -5.71 0.70
C ARG A 50 -3.97 -5.36 2.18
N SER A 51 -3.65 -6.35 3.01
CA SER A 51 -3.40 -6.17 4.44
C SER A 51 -2.15 -5.34 4.72
N SER A 52 -1.03 -5.64 4.05
CA SER A 52 0.21 -4.86 4.18
C SER A 52 0.03 -3.42 3.71
N VAL A 53 -0.74 -3.20 2.64
CA VAL A 53 -1.05 -1.86 2.12
C VAL A 53 -1.95 -1.08 3.07
N ALA A 54 -2.98 -1.71 3.65
CA ALA A 54 -3.85 -1.06 4.62
C ALA A 54 -3.07 -0.64 5.88
N ARG A 55 -2.16 -1.50 6.35
CA ARG A 55 -1.24 -1.18 7.45
C ARG A 55 -0.33 0.00 7.09
N ALA A 56 0.34 -0.05 5.95
CA ALA A 56 1.25 1.02 5.50
C ALA A 56 0.53 2.38 5.39
N LEU A 57 -0.69 2.39 4.86
CA LEU A 57 -1.52 3.60 4.80
C LEU A 57 -1.89 4.13 6.19
N GLY A 58 -2.13 3.25 7.16
CA GLY A 58 -2.33 3.61 8.56
C GLY A 58 -1.08 4.19 9.22
N GLU A 59 0.10 3.64 8.92
CA GLU A 59 1.40 4.12 9.41
C GLU A 59 1.75 5.50 8.86
N ILE A 60 1.48 5.75 7.56
CA ILE A 60 1.64 7.08 6.95
C ILE A 60 0.70 8.11 7.57
N ASN A 61 -0.44 7.66 8.12
CA ASN A 61 -1.41 8.47 8.85
C ASN A 61 -1.85 9.76 8.12
N HIS A 62 -2.08 9.65 6.81
CA HIS A 62 -2.48 10.78 5.98
C HIS A 62 -3.98 10.73 5.66
N GLN A 63 -4.67 11.87 5.80
CA GLN A 63 -6.12 11.97 5.66
C GLN A 63 -6.64 11.49 4.28
N SER A 64 -5.83 11.60 3.22
CA SER A 64 -6.23 11.13 1.89
C SER A 64 -6.41 9.60 1.80
N ALA A 65 -5.83 8.84 2.73
CA ALA A 65 -6.00 7.38 2.79
C ALA A 65 -7.30 6.95 3.46
N LEU A 66 -7.91 7.82 4.28
CA LEU A 66 -9.05 7.48 5.13
C LEU A 66 -10.25 6.98 4.33
N ALA A 67 -10.65 7.72 3.29
CA ALA A 67 -11.79 7.33 2.45
C ALA A 67 -11.56 5.98 1.74
N ALA A 68 -10.31 5.73 1.30
CA ALA A 68 -9.94 4.48 0.65
C ALA A 68 -9.95 3.30 1.63
N LEU A 69 -9.44 3.48 2.84
CA LEU A 69 -9.47 2.45 3.90
C LEU A 69 -10.90 2.12 4.34
N ILE A 70 -11.77 3.12 4.51
CA ILE A 70 -13.19 2.91 4.83
C ILE A 70 -13.89 2.10 3.74
N LYS A 71 -13.63 2.42 2.47
CA LYS A 71 -14.15 1.65 1.33
C LYS A 71 -13.67 0.19 1.38
N ALA A 72 -12.38 -0.03 1.63
CA ALA A 72 -11.80 -1.36 1.72
C ALA A 72 -12.41 -2.22 2.85
N LEU A 73 -12.79 -1.62 3.98
CA LEU A 73 -13.49 -2.31 5.07
C LEU A 73 -14.93 -2.71 4.72
N SER A 74 -15.54 -2.03 3.75
CA SER A 74 -16.91 -2.30 3.32
C SER A 74 -16.97 -3.34 2.19
N ASP A 75 -15.82 -3.77 1.68
CA ASP A 75 -15.74 -4.77 0.62
C ASP A 75 -15.91 -6.18 1.23
N PRO A 76 -16.91 -6.97 0.80
CA PRO A 76 -17.15 -8.32 1.32
C PRO A 76 -16.03 -9.31 0.99
N VAL A 77 -15.06 -8.96 0.14
CA VAL A 77 -13.95 -9.84 -0.27
C VAL A 77 -12.70 -9.66 0.62
N GLY A 78 -12.91 -9.32 1.90
CA GLY A 78 -11.88 -9.36 2.94
C GLY A 78 -11.15 -10.69 2.98
#